data_AF-A0A7X7GHX9-F1
#
_entry.id   AF-A0A7X7GHX9-F1
#
_cell.length_a   1.000
_cell.length_b   1.000
_cell.length_c   1.000
_cell.angle_alpha   90.00
_cell.angle_beta   90.00
_cell.angle_gamma   90.00
#
_symmetry.space_group_name_H-M   'P 1'
#
loop_
_entity.id
_entity.type
_entity.pdbx_description
1 polymer ?
#
loop_
_entity_poly.entity_id
_entity_poly.type
_entity_poly.pdbx_seq_one_letter_code
_entity_poly.pdbx_strand_id
1 'polypeptide(L)'
;MADAYDNALAETTIGLYKAECIADASPFRKGPLRTVSDIEEATSAWVHWYNTGRLMHRLGRIPPAEYGAKYYAEHRADQPVAHK
;
A
#
# COMPACT_ATOMS: atom_id res chain seq x y z
N MET A 1 2.17 16.70 -12.58
CA MET A 1 0.98 17.30 -11.94
C MET A 1 0.12 16.14 -11.52
N ALA A 2 -0.15 15.97 -10.22
CA ALA A 2 -1.06 14.93 -9.74
C ALA A 2 -2.49 15.34 -10.09
N ASP A 3 -3.26 14.43 -10.68
CA ASP A 3 -4.65 14.72 -11.02
C ASP A 3 -5.57 14.48 -9.81
N ALA A 4 -6.85 14.84 -9.95
CA ALA A 4 -7.84 14.66 -8.87
C ALA A 4 -7.96 13.18 -8.44
N TYR A 5 -7.74 12.25 -9.36
CA TYR A 5 -7.72 10.81 -9.10
C TYR A 5 -6.51 10.40 -8.23
N ASP A 6 -5.31 10.84 -8.58
CA ASP A 6 -4.11 10.61 -7.75
C ASP A 6 -4.30 11.14 -6.32
N ASN A 7 -4.90 12.32 -6.16
CA ASN A 7 -5.18 12.91 -4.85
C ASN A 7 -6.20 12.07 -4.06
N ALA A 8 -7.32 11.68 -4.68
CA ALA A 8 -8.34 10.87 -4.03
C ALA A 8 -7.80 9.49 -3.59
N LEU A 9 -6.91 8.90 -4.39
CA LEU A 9 -6.22 7.65 -4.04
C LEU A 9 -5.28 7.84 -2.85
N ALA A 10 -4.50 8.92 -2.83
CA ALA A 10 -3.62 9.26 -1.72
C ALA A 10 -4.42 9.50 -0.43
N GLU A 11 -5.50 10.29 -0.49
CA GLU A 11 -6.38 10.57 0.64
C GLU A 11 -7.01 9.30 1.21
N THR A 12 -7.47 8.39 0.34
CA THR A 12 -8.02 7.09 0.75
C THR A 12 -6.96 6.26 1.47
N THR A 13 -5.74 6.22 0.94
CA THR A 13 -4.64 5.45 1.53
C THR A 13 -4.23 6.03 2.89
N ILE A 14 -4.18 7.36 3.03
CA ILE A 14 -3.91 8.03 4.30
C ILE A 14 -5.01 7.75 5.33
N GLY A 15 -6.28 7.74 4.90
CA GLY A 15 -7.41 7.37 5.76
C GLY A 15 -7.30 5.94 6.29
N LEU A 16 -6.98 4.98 5.40
CA LEU A 16 -6.75 3.59 5.78
C LEU A 16 -5.57 3.45 6.74
N TYR A 17 -4.45 4.11 6.48
CA TYR A 17 -3.29 4.10 7.36
C TYR A 17 -3.63 4.57 8.78
N LYS A 18 -4.37 5.67 8.92
CA LYS A 18 -4.78 6.17 10.25
C LYS A 18 -5.70 5.18 10.97
N ALA A 19 -6.63 4.56 10.25
CA ALA A 19 -7.61 3.63 10.81
C ALA A 19 -7.01 2.26 11.18
N GLU A 20 -6.07 1.76 10.40
CA GLU A 20 -5.55 0.40 10.54
C GLU A 20 -4.20 0.36 11.27
N CYS A 21 -3.31 1.32 11.04
CA CYS A 21 -1.97 1.37 11.62
C CYS A 21 -1.93 2.13 12.96
N ILE A 22 -2.57 3.31 13.01
CA ILE A 22 -2.42 4.25 14.14
C ILE A 22 -3.51 4.12 15.21
N ALA A 23 -4.71 3.66 14.84
CA ALA A 23 -5.83 3.51 15.76
C ALA A 23 -5.47 2.70 17.02
N ASP A 24 -6.14 2.96 18.14
CA ASP A 24 -5.77 2.37 19.43
C ASP A 24 -5.82 0.84 19.47
N ALA A 25 -6.81 0.27 18.78
CA ALA A 25 -6.96 -1.18 18.62
C ALA A 25 -6.13 -1.77 17.47
N SER A 26 -5.17 -1.02 16.92
CA SER A 26 -4.34 -1.47 15.79
C SER A 26 -3.51 -2.71 16.19
N PRO A 27 -3.54 -3.79 15.39
CA PRO A 27 -2.70 -4.95 15.61
C PRO A 27 -1.21 -4.68 15.33
N PHE A 28 -0.88 -3.55 14.69
CA PHE A 28 0.49 -3.14 14.39
C PHE A 28 1.12 -2.36 15.55
N ARG A 29 0.32 -1.95 16.54
CA ARG A 29 0.81 -1.29 17.74
C ARG A 29 1.17 -2.32 18.81
N LYS A 30 2.40 -2.25 19.32
CA LYS A 30 2.82 -3.03 20.51
C LYS A 30 2.45 -2.35 21.83
N GLY A 31 1.94 -1.11 21.78
CA GLY A 31 1.57 -0.30 22.93
C GLY A 31 1.21 1.13 22.53
N PRO A 32 1.19 2.08 23.49
CA PRO A 32 1.05 3.50 23.20
C PRO A 32 2.21 3.99 22.32
N LEU A 33 1.90 4.74 21.27
CA LEU A 33 2.91 5.34 20.38
C LEU A 33 3.52 6.56 21.08
N ARG A 34 4.73 6.42 21.64
CA ARG A 34 5.39 7.47 22.45
C ARG A 34 6.63 8.04 21.78
N THR A 35 7.27 7.26 20.92
CA THR A 35 8.52 7.60 20.25
C THR A 35 8.37 7.47 18.73
N VAL A 36 9.30 8.09 18.00
CA VAL A 36 9.37 7.93 16.54
C VAL A 36 9.59 6.47 16.16
N SER A 37 10.40 5.74 16.92
CA SER A 37 10.65 4.31 16.66
C SER A 37 9.40 3.44 16.80
N ASP A 38 8.49 3.76 17.74
CA ASP A 38 7.20 3.05 17.84
C ASP A 38 6.35 3.25 16.57
N ILE A 39 6.37 4.46 16.00
CA ILE A 39 5.68 4.78 14.76
C ILE A 39 6.34 4.06 13.59
N GLU A 40 7.67 4.12 13.48
CA GLU A 40 8.42 3.49 12.38
C GLU A 40 8.18 1.98 12.34
N GLU A 41 8.19 1.32 13.50
CA GLU A 41 7.95 -0.12 13.58
C GLU A 41 6.52 -0.49 13.17
N ALA A 42 5.51 0.21 13.71
CA ALA A 42 4.12 -0.01 13.36
C ALA A 42 3.88 0.24 11.86
N THR A 43 4.46 1.32 11.32
CA THR A 43 4.38 1.69 9.91
C THR A 43 5.01 0.63 9.03
N SER A 44 6.21 0.17 9.36
CA SER A 44 6.92 -0.85 8.58
C SER A 44 6.14 -2.16 8.52
N ALA A 45 5.57 -2.59 9.66
CA ALA A 45 4.72 -3.77 9.73
C ALA A 45 3.43 -3.60 8.90
N TRP A 46 2.78 -2.44 9.00
CA TRP A 46 1.58 -2.14 8.22
C TRP A 46 1.87 -2.08 6.72
N VAL A 47 2.95 -1.42 6.30
CA VAL A 47 3.36 -1.32 4.89
C VAL A 47 3.67 -2.70 4.32
N HIS A 48 4.38 -3.54 5.09
CA HIS A 48 4.65 -4.92 4.66
C HIS A 48 3.33 -5.66 4.44
N TRP A 49 2.45 -5.71 5.45
CA TRP A 49 1.15 -6.37 5.33
C TRP A 49 0.29 -5.80 4.20
N TYR A 50 0.23 -4.47 4.05
CA TYR A 50 -0.54 -3.79 3.02
C TYR A 50 -0.13 -4.26 1.62
N ASN A 51 1.17 -4.45 1.39
CA ASN A 51 1.68 -4.84 0.08
C ASN A 51 1.62 -6.35 -0.17
N THR A 52 1.89 -7.17 0.85
CA THR A 52 2.11 -8.62 0.68
C THR A 52 0.95 -9.49 1.16
N GLY A 53 0.18 -9.02 2.14
CA GLY A 53 -0.86 -9.81 2.81
C GLY A 53 -2.27 -9.26 2.69
N ARG A 54 -2.45 -7.99 2.33
CA ARG A 54 -3.78 -7.36 2.23
C ARG A 54 -4.51 -7.85 0.97
N LEU A 55 -5.55 -8.66 1.18
CA LEU A 55 -6.42 -9.09 0.10
C LEU A 55 -7.33 -7.95 -0.34
N MET A 56 -7.22 -7.54 -1.60
CA MET A 56 -8.07 -6.49 -2.17
C MET A 56 -9.17 -7.08 -3.04
N HIS A 57 -10.43 -6.87 -2.66
CA HIS A 57 -11.57 -7.34 -3.44
C HIS A 57 -11.58 -6.75 -4.87
N ARG A 58 -11.18 -5.48 -5.01
CA ARG A 58 -11.08 -4.81 -6.32
C ARG A 58 -9.99 -5.39 -7.23
N LEU A 59 -8.97 -6.04 -6.68
CA LEU A 59 -7.87 -6.64 -7.44
C LEU A 59 -8.08 -8.15 -7.67
N GLY A 60 -9.28 -8.69 -7.38
CA GLY A 60 -9.54 -10.12 -7.53
C GLY A 60 -9.04 -10.96 -6.35
N ARG A 61 -9.00 -10.39 -5.14
CA ARG A 61 -8.50 -11.02 -3.89
C ARG A 61 -7.01 -11.42 -3.95
N ILE A 62 -6.19 -10.60 -4.59
CA ILE A 62 -4.73 -10.74 -4.53
C ILE A 62 -4.10 -9.51 -3.86
N PRO A 63 -2.88 -9.65 -3.30
CA PRO A 63 -2.15 -8.52 -2.74
C PRO A 63 -1.76 -7.48 -3.79
N PRO A 64 -1.61 -6.20 -3.41
CA PRO A 64 -1.17 -5.14 -4.32
C PRO A 64 0.16 -5.43 -5.02
N ALA A 65 1.12 -6.04 -4.30
CA ALA A 65 2.41 -6.40 -4.89
C ALA A 65 2.27 -7.45 -6.01
N GLU A 66 1.37 -8.42 -5.84
CA GLU A 66 1.11 -9.44 -6.87
C GLU A 66 0.37 -8.84 -8.07
N TYR A 67 -0.63 -7.99 -7.82
CA TYR A 67 -1.30 -7.26 -8.89
C TYR A 67 -0.33 -6.39 -9.69
N GLY A 68 0.54 -5.64 -8.99
CA GLY A 68 1.59 -4.85 -9.62
C GLY A 68 2.52 -5.69 -10.47
N ALA A 69 3.00 -6.83 -9.95
CA ALA A 69 3.86 -7.73 -10.70
C ALA A 69 3.20 -8.27 -11.98
N LYS A 70 1.91 -8.64 -11.92
CA LYS A 70 1.12 -9.08 -13.09
C LYS A 70 0.94 -7.95 -14.11
N TYR A 71 0.45 -6.80 -13.65
CA TYR A 71 0.26 -5.60 -14.49
C TYR A 71 1.55 -5.21 -15.22
N TYR A 72 2.69 -5.12 -14.52
CA TYR A 72 3.97 -4.80 -15.15
C TYR A 72 4.50 -5.91 -16.05
N ALA A 73 4.16 -7.19 -15.83
CA ALA A 73 4.53 -8.27 -16.74
C ALA A 73 3.72 -8.21 -18.05
N GLU A 74 2.41 -7.95 -17.95
CA GLU A 74 1.50 -7.80 -19.09
C GLU A 74 1.81 -6.53 -19.90
N HIS A 75 2.08 -5.41 -19.24
CA HIS A 75 2.44 -4.15 -19.92
C HIS A 75 3.89 -4.07 -20.40
N ARG A 76 4.82 -4.90 -19.86
CA ARG A 76 6.15 -5.07 -20.48
C ARG A 76 6.11 -5.89 -21.76
N ALA A 77 5.12 -6.76 -21.93
CA ALA A 77 4.91 -7.49 -23.19
C ALA A 77 4.32 -6.60 -24.29
N ASP A 78 3.70 -5.47 -23.92
CA ASP A 78 3.10 -4.48 -24.84
C ASP A 78 4.02 -3.28 -25.14
N GLN A 79 5.23 -3.23 -24.57
CA GLN A 79 6.23 -2.25 -25.00
C GLN A 79 7.00 -2.79 -26.22
N PRO A 80 6.74 -2.32 -27.46
CA PRO A 80 7.74 -2.45 -28.49
C PRO A 80 8.97 -1.70 -27.97
N VAL A 81 10.07 -2.43 -27.86
CA VAL A 81 11.41 -1.88 -27.70
C VAL A 81 11.63 -0.83 -28.79
N ALA A 82 11.35 0.43 -28.47
CA ALA A 82 11.67 1.56 -29.33
C ALA A 82 13.19 1.76 -29.28
N HIS A 83 13.87 1.05 -30.16
CA HIS A 83 15.20 1.36 -30.64
C HIS A 83 15.17 2.70 -31.37
N LYS A 84 15.79 3.76 -30.81
CA LYS A 84 16.95 4.48 -31.36
C LYS A 84 17.21 5.78 -30.62
#